data_AF-A0A381FCS5-F1
#
_entry.id   AF-A0A381FCS5-F1
#
_cell.length_a   1.000
_cell.length_b   1.000
_cell.length_c   1.000
_cell.angle_alpha   90.00
_cell.angle_beta   90.00
_cell.angle_gamma   90.00
#
_symmetry.space_group_name_H-M   'P 1'
#
loop_
_entity.id
_entity.type
_entity.pdbx_description
1 polymer ?
#
loop_
_entity_poly.entity_id
_entity_poly.type
_entity_poly.pdbx_seq_one_letter_code
_entity_poly.pdbx_strand_id
1 'polypeptide(L)'
;MKKYISITLVLICSFAFGQGKINIFNYTAYNLSNSLVGYNSSNGNCLPSFNGTNHPVPVPPGAAVTYNGYYQSGLVNPPIPSWTVYTASGAVTTQAHTNLILNTPYATTTSWQLNKFSLHYVSGGGVPYGGGSVGTIVCNTPLVDYEGGAPWAYEAFWFVSGGETYFIIQ
;
A
#
# COMPACT_ATOMS: atom_id res chain seq x y z
N MET A 1 13.55 -14.02 -56.56
CA MET A 1 14.25 -13.40 -55.42
C MET A 1 13.25 -13.25 -54.28
N LYS A 2 13.34 -14.08 -53.23
CA LYS A 2 12.43 -14.05 -52.07
C LYS A 2 12.96 -13.02 -51.07
N LYS A 3 12.21 -11.94 -50.85
CA LYS A 3 12.54 -10.91 -49.85
C LYS A 3 12.01 -11.37 -48.49
N TYR A 4 12.91 -11.80 -47.62
CA TYR A 4 12.60 -12.07 -46.22
C TYR A 4 12.53 -10.73 -45.49
N ILE A 5 11.32 -10.26 -45.23
CA ILE A 5 11.08 -9.11 -44.36
C ILE A 5 11.29 -9.61 -42.94
N SER A 6 12.47 -9.35 -42.38
CA SER A 6 12.74 -9.57 -40.96
C SER A 6 11.95 -8.55 -40.15
N ILE A 7 10.79 -8.97 -39.63
CA ILE A 7 10.05 -8.24 -38.60
C ILE A 7 10.81 -8.45 -37.29
N THR A 8 11.75 -7.56 -37.00
CA THR A 8 12.33 -7.45 -35.66
C THR A 8 11.27 -6.80 -34.78
N LEU A 9 10.35 -7.62 -34.27
CA LEU A 9 9.35 -7.18 -33.31
C LEU A 9 10.07 -6.80 -32.02
N VAL A 10 10.18 -5.50 -31.80
CA VAL A 10 10.68 -4.89 -30.58
C VAL A 10 9.73 -5.25 -29.44
N LEU A 11 9.96 -6.38 -28.78
CA LEU A 11 9.42 -6.66 -27.45
C LEU A 11 10.24 -5.87 -26.43
N ILE A 12 10.08 -4.54 -26.45
CA ILE A 12 10.29 -3.77 -25.23
C ILE A 12 9.06 -4.08 -24.37
N CYS A 13 9.12 -5.18 -23.63
CA CYS A 13 8.35 -5.27 -22.40
C CYS A 13 8.92 -4.19 -21.48
N SER A 14 8.40 -2.97 -21.61
CA SER A 14 8.51 -1.97 -20.57
C SER A 14 7.79 -2.56 -19.37
N PHE A 15 8.51 -3.29 -18.52
CA PHE A 15 8.13 -3.42 -17.12
C PHE A 15 8.32 -2.03 -16.54
N ALA A 16 7.38 -1.15 -16.83
CA ALA A 16 7.20 0.06 -16.06
C ALA A 16 6.83 -0.45 -14.66
N PHE A 17 7.82 -0.56 -13.79
CA PHE A 17 7.62 -0.62 -12.36
C PHE A 17 7.04 0.75 -11.97
N GLY A 18 5.76 0.95 -12.30
CA GLY A 18 4.96 2.00 -11.71
C GLY A 18 4.78 1.69 -10.23
N GLN A 19 4.26 2.66 -9.48
CA GLN A 19 4.05 2.62 -8.03
C GLN A 19 3.28 1.38 -7.50
N GLY A 20 2.73 0.54 -8.40
CA GLY A 20 1.82 -0.54 -8.10
C GLY A 20 0.48 0.02 -7.59
N LYS A 21 -0.57 -0.78 -7.73
CA LYS A 21 -1.83 -0.49 -7.04
C LYS A 21 -1.87 -1.25 -5.72
N ILE A 22 -2.50 -0.65 -4.73
CA ILE A 22 -3.00 -1.38 -3.57
C ILE A 22 -4.52 -1.26 -3.54
N ASN A 23 -5.18 -2.41 -3.48
CA ASN A 23 -6.61 -2.55 -3.37
C ASN A 23 -6.93 -2.99 -1.94
N ILE A 24 -7.79 -2.25 -1.25
CA ILE A 24 -8.19 -2.51 0.13
C ILE A 24 -9.69 -2.77 0.14
N PHE A 25 -10.10 -3.92 0.67
CA PHE A 25 -11.50 -4.33 0.80
C PHE A 25 -11.84 -4.52 2.26
N ASN A 26 -12.83 -3.77 2.76
CA ASN A 26 -13.32 -3.89 4.12
C ASN A 26 -14.71 -4.51 4.11
N TYR A 27 -14.79 -5.82 4.31
CA TYR A 27 -16.03 -6.58 4.46
C TYR A 27 -16.48 -6.71 5.91
N THR A 28 -15.75 -6.13 6.87
CA THR A 28 -16.14 -6.13 8.28
C THR A 28 -17.30 -5.15 8.53
N ALA A 29 -17.91 -5.25 9.72
CA ALA A 29 -18.90 -4.29 10.22
C ALA A 29 -18.29 -3.00 10.82
N TYR A 30 -16.97 -2.81 10.71
CA TYR A 30 -16.23 -1.76 11.40
C TYR A 30 -15.54 -0.81 10.41
N ASN A 31 -15.19 0.39 10.85
CA ASN A 31 -14.30 1.29 10.11
C ASN A 31 -12.87 0.72 10.16
N LEU A 32 -12.25 0.57 9.00
CA LEU A 32 -10.88 0.07 8.88
C LEU A 32 -9.89 1.24 8.76
N SER A 33 -9.03 1.40 9.76
CA SER A 33 -7.93 2.36 9.75
C SER A 33 -6.63 1.65 9.42
N ASN A 34 -5.90 2.14 8.41
CA ASN A 34 -4.68 1.53 7.90
C ASN A 34 -3.47 2.44 8.10
N SER A 35 -2.32 1.84 8.38
CA SER A 35 -0.99 2.42 8.15
C SER A 35 -0.32 1.63 7.04
N LEU A 36 0.07 2.31 5.97
CA LEU A 36 0.62 1.69 4.77
C LEU A 36 2.09 2.06 4.59
N VAL A 37 2.89 1.14 4.05
CA VAL A 37 4.29 1.42 3.70
C VAL A 37 4.66 0.84 2.33
N GLY A 38 5.54 1.57 1.64
CA GLY A 38 6.34 1.04 0.54
C GLY A 38 7.62 0.39 1.06
N TYR A 39 8.17 -0.58 0.35
CA TYR A 39 9.44 -1.23 0.65
C TYR A 39 10.36 -1.18 -0.56
N ASN A 40 11.58 -0.77 -0.31
CA ASN A 40 12.67 -0.78 -1.27
C ASN A 40 13.57 -2.00 -1.01
N SER A 41 13.57 -2.97 -1.92
CA SER A 41 14.39 -4.18 -1.81
C SER A 41 15.89 -3.92 -1.94
N SER A 42 16.30 -2.79 -2.51
CA SER A 42 17.71 -2.47 -2.74
C SER A 42 18.43 -1.95 -1.50
N ASN A 43 17.70 -1.35 -0.55
CA ASN A 43 18.27 -0.79 0.67
C ASN A 43 17.53 -1.20 1.95
N GLY A 44 16.47 -2.02 1.82
CA GLY A 44 15.73 -2.56 2.94
C GLY A 44 14.90 -1.53 3.72
N ASN A 45 14.60 -0.36 3.15
CA ASN A 45 13.82 0.69 3.80
C ASN A 45 12.32 0.54 3.56
N CYS A 46 11.50 0.82 4.57
CA CYS A 46 10.02 0.83 4.47
C CYS A 46 9.45 2.24 4.26
N LEU A 47 9.93 2.94 3.24
CA LEU A 47 9.39 4.24 2.83
C LEU A 47 8.98 4.20 1.35
N PRO A 48 8.01 5.02 0.91
CA PRO A 48 7.26 6.00 1.70
C PRO A 48 6.33 5.34 2.72
N SER A 49 6.10 5.99 3.88
CA SER A 49 5.16 5.50 4.90
C SER A 49 4.02 6.46 5.14
N PHE A 50 2.84 5.89 5.38
CA PHE A 50 1.63 6.57 5.82
C PHE A 50 1.24 5.95 7.16
N ASN A 51 1.61 6.60 8.25
CA ASN A 51 1.46 6.10 9.61
C ASN A 51 1.27 7.25 10.60
N GLY A 52 0.66 6.95 11.76
CA GLY A 52 0.50 7.90 12.87
C GLY A 52 -0.95 8.22 13.22
N THR A 53 -1.14 8.98 14.30
CA THR A 53 -2.44 9.29 14.92
C THR A 53 -3.30 10.28 14.12
N ASN A 54 -2.70 11.09 13.25
CA ASN A 54 -3.41 12.10 12.42
C ASN A 54 -3.71 11.61 11.00
N HIS A 55 -3.40 10.34 10.72
CA HIS A 55 -3.48 9.74 9.40
C HIS A 55 -4.37 8.48 9.28
N PRO A 56 -5.30 8.13 10.20
CA PRO A 56 -6.30 7.13 9.85
C PRO A 56 -7.37 7.81 8.99
N VAL A 57 -7.33 7.58 7.68
CA VAL A 57 -8.51 7.89 6.85
C VAL A 57 -9.25 6.56 6.65
N PRO A 58 -10.34 6.33 7.40
CA PRO A 58 -10.91 5.01 7.51
C PRO A 58 -11.63 4.59 6.23
N VAL A 59 -11.44 3.32 5.84
CA VAL A 59 -12.27 2.66 4.82
C VAL A 59 -13.55 2.18 5.52
N PRO A 60 -14.74 2.70 5.15
CA PRO A 60 -15.98 2.33 5.82
C PRO A 60 -16.34 0.84 5.68
N PRO A 61 -17.25 0.31 6.51
CA PRO A 61 -17.80 -1.04 6.35
C PRO A 61 -18.38 -1.27 4.95
N GLY A 62 -18.10 -2.42 4.35
CA GLY A 62 -18.55 -2.80 3.02
C GLY A 62 -17.94 -2.00 1.87
N ALA A 63 -16.97 -1.12 2.14
CA ALA A 63 -16.33 -0.29 1.14
C ALA A 63 -15.01 -0.89 0.63
N ALA A 64 -14.58 -0.40 -0.53
CA ALA A 64 -13.26 -0.69 -1.09
C ALA A 64 -12.59 0.61 -1.55
N VAL A 65 -11.25 0.64 -1.48
CA VAL A 65 -10.44 1.72 -2.02
C VAL A 65 -9.27 1.16 -2.79
N THR A 66 -8.95 1.78 -3.92
CA THR A 66 -7.77 1.46 -4.73
C THR A 66 -6.90 2.69 -4.82
N TYR A 67 -5.67 2.61 -4.29
CA TYR A 67 -4.68 3.65 -4.48
C TYR A 67 -3.82 3.31 -5.71
N ASN A 68 -3.83 4.20 -6.71
CA ASN A 68 -3.02 4.07 -7.94
C ASN A 68 -1.57 4.53 -7.71
N GLY A 69 -1.00 4.14 -6.57
CA GLY A 69 0.33 4.54 -6.14
C GLY A 69 0.39 5.77 -5.22
N TYR A 70 1.59 6.07 -4.73
CA TYR A 70 1.84 7.11 -3.73
C TYR A 70 1.56 8.55 -4.21
N TYR A 71 1.78 8.85 -5.50
CA TYR A 71 1.64 10.22 -6.00
C TYR A 71 0.17 10.63 -6.18
N GLN A 72 -0.63 9.68 -6.67
CA GLN A 72 -2.06 9.86 -6.94
C GLN A 72 -2.93 9.54 -5.72
N SER A 73 -2.33 9.21 -4.57
CA SER A 73 -3.05 8.72 -3.40
C SER A 73 -4.01 9.74 -2.77
N GLY A 74 -3.85 11.03 -3.06
CA GLY A 74 -4.76 12.09 -2.64
C GLY A 74 -6.01 12.25 -3.52
N LEU A 75 -6.11 11.53 -4.64
CA LEU A 75 -7.20 11.66 -5.62
C LEU A 75 -8.29 10.59 -5.47
N VAL A 76 -8.24 9.82 -4.39
CA VAL A 76 -9.20 8.74 -4.09
C VAL A 76 -9.84 8.98 -2.73
N ASN A 77 -10.93 8.27 -2.43
CA ASN A 77 -11.59 8.35 -1.14
C ASN A 77 -11.49 6.98 -0.43
N PRO A 78 -10.93 6.90 0.79
CA PRO A 78 -10.30 8.01 1.54
C PRO A 78 -8.95 8.49 0.97
N PRO A 79 -8.64 9.81 0.97
CA PRO A 79 -7.38 10.32 0.41
C PRO A 79 -6.19 10.11 1.36
N ILE A 80 -5.02 9.83 0.81
CA ILE A 80 -3.73 9.92 1.52
C ILE A 80 -3.02 11.20 1.06
N PRO A 81 -3.00 12.26 1.87
CA PRO A 81 -2.54 13.59 1.43
C PRO A 81 -1.02 13.74 1.47
N SER A 82 -0.33 12.94 2.27
CA SER A 82 1.11 13.04 2.45
C SER A 82 1.74 11.73 2.89
N TRP A 83 3.04 11.61 2.63
CA TRP A 83 3.87 10.47 2.91
C TRP A 83 5.14 10.89 3.64
N THR A 84 5.60 10.06 4.57
CA THR A 84 6.92 10.21 5.19
C THR A 84 7.96 9.57 4.28
N VAL A 85 9.07 10.26 3.99
CA VAL A 85 10.15 9.81 3.09
C VAL A 85 11.54 10.17 3.64
N TYR A 86 12.61 9.52 3.13
CA TYR A 86 13.99 9.94 3.34
C TYR A 86 14.45 10.93 2.27
N THR A 87 15.17 11.95 2.68
CA THR A 87 15.95 12.81 1.80
C THR A 87 17.28 12.15 1.44
N ALA A 88 17.99 12.68 0.45
CA ALA A 88 19.35 12.25 0.12
C ALA A 88 20.35 12.38 1.30
N SER A 89 20.07 13.27 2.27
CA SER A 89 20.86 13.44 3.49
C SER A 89 20.52 12.46 4.62
N GLY A 90 19.58 11.54 4.38
CA GLY A 90 19.10 10.57 5.38
C GLY A 90 18.09 11.15 6.38
N ALA A 91 17.66 12.40 6.21
CA ALA A 91 16.63 13.00 7.06
C ALA A 91 15.23 12.49 6.70
N VAL A 92 14.40 12.25 7.70
CA VAL A 92 12.99 11.91 7.52
C VAL A 92 12.19 13.19 7.31
N THR A 93 11.38 13.25 6.25
CA THR A 93 10.55 14.41 5.93
C THR A 93 9.16 13.99 5.46
N THR A 94 8.16 14.82 5.72
CA THR A 94 6.81 14.65 5.18
C THR A 94 6.73 15.32 3.80
N GLN A 95 6.21 14.59 2.82
CA GLN A 95 6.00 15.07 1.46
C GLN A 95 4.52 15.00 1.11
N ALA A 96 4.01 16.07 0.49
CA ALA A 96 2.67 16.03 -0.09
C ALA A 96 2.59 14.93 -1.16
N HIS A 97 1.42 14.35 -1.36
CA HIS A 97 1.20 13.31 -2.38
C HIS A 97 1.59 13.79 -3.78
N THR A 98 1.48 15.09 -4.07
CA THR A 98 1.90 15.70 -5.36
C THR A 98 3.41 15.90 -5.50
N ASN A 99 4.23 15.51 -4.53
CA ASN A 99 5.68 15.65 -4.67
C ASN A 99 6.24 14.61 -5.65
N LEU A 100 7.00 15.08 -6.64
CA LEU A 100 7.63 14.25 -7.66
C LEU A 100 8.54 13.15 -7.12
N ILE A 101 9.09 13.29 -5.90
CA ILE A 101 9.92 12.24 -5.29
C ILE A 101 9.14 10.92 -5.14
N LEU A 102 7.83 11.01 -4.93
CA LEU A 102 6.93 9.85 -4.83
C LEU A 102 6.73 9.19 -6.20
N ASN A 103 6.77 9.97 -7.29
CA ASN A 103 6.71 9.46 -8.65
C ASN A 103 8.08 8.97 -9.18
N THR A 104 9.18 9.49 -8.64
CA THR A 104 10.56 9.09 -8.94
C THR A 104 11.49 9.57 -7.83
N PRO A 105 12.29 8.72 -7.16
CA PRO A 105 12.54 7.30 -7.44
C PRO A 105 11.66 6.33 -6.67
N TYR A 106 10.82 6.77 -5.73
CA TYR A 106 10.09 5.81 -4.87
C TYR A 106 9.17 4.90 -5.70
N ALA A 107 8.42 5.45 -6.66
CA ALA A 107 7.58 4.67 -7.57
C ALA A 107 8.26 3.50 -8.27
N THR A 108 9.54 3.66 -8.63
CA THR A 108 10.26 2.70 -9.47
C THR A 108 11.11 1.73 -8.65
N THR A 109 11.28 2.01 -7.36
CA THR A 109 12.17 1.24 -6.48
C THR A 109 11.44 0.62 -5.30
N THR A 110 10.16 0.96 -5.09
CA THR A 110 9.37 0.47 -3.97
C THR A 110 8.09 -0.19 -4.40
N SER A 111 7.65 -1.17 -3.61
CA SER A 111 6.34 -1.83 -3.74
C SER A 111 5.57 -1.71 -2.43
N TRP A 112 4.25 -1.77 -2.48
CA TRP A 112 3.43 -1.92 -1.27
C TRP A 112 3.83 -3.21 -0.55
N GLN A 113 4.11 -3.12 0.76
CA GLN A 113 4.53 -4.31 1.49
C GLN A 113 3.88 -4.48 2.85
N LEU A 114 3.31 -3.46 3.48
CA LEU A 114 2.69 -3.66 4.80
C LEU A 114 1.46 -2.80 4.99
N ASN A 115 0.51 -3.42 5.69
CA ASN A 115 -0.61 -2.75 6.32
C ASN A 115 -0.67 -3.11 7.81
N LYS A 116 -0.46 -2.11 8.67
CA LYS A 116 -0.90 -2.20 10.06
C LYS A 116 -2.30 -1.65 10.16
N PHE A 117 -3.22 -2.40 10.74
CA PHE A 117 -4.62 -2.03 10.76
C PHE A 117 -5.23 -2.03 12.15
N SER A 118 -6.34 -1.32 12.25
CA SER A 118 -7.22 -1.31 13.41
C SER A 118 -8.66 -1.16 12.93
N LEU A 119 -9.57 -1.82 13.64
CA LEU A 119 -11.00 -1.73 13.41
C LEU A 119 -11.58 -0.79 14.47
N HIS A 120 -12.46 0.11 14.02
CA HIS A 120 -13.09 1.17 14.81
C HIS A 120 -14.61 1.06 14.70
N TYR A 121 -15.35 1.30 15.78
CA TYR A 121 -16.81 1.37 15.66
C TYR A 121 -17.22 2.49 14.70
N VAL A 122 -18.26 2.25 13.91
CA VAL A 122 -18.79 3.22 12.94
C VAL A 122 -19.24 4.52 13.63
N SER A 123 -19.71 4.41 14.87
CA SER A 123 -20.16 5.54 15.71
C SER A 123 -19.04 6.44 16.23
N GLY A 124 -17.77 6.16 15.92
CA GLY A 124 -16.61 6.87 16.50
C GLY A 124 -16.31 6.46 17.94
N GLY A 125 -16.87 5.33 18.41
CA GLY A 125 -16.50 4.70 19.68
C GLY A 125 -15.06 4.17 19.67
N GLY A 126 -14.62 3.59 20.80
CA GLY A 126 -13.27 3.05 20.97
C GLY A 126 -12.90 1.96 19.95
N VAL A 127 -11.64 1.50 20.02
CA VAL A 127 -11.07 0.51 19.10
C VAL A 127 -11.57 -0.90 19.48
N PRO A 128 -12.51 -1.55 18.75
CA PRO A 128 -12.83 -2.95 18.94
C PRO A 128 -11.61 -3.85 18.74
N TYR A 129 -10.70 -3.51 17.82
CA TYR A 129 -9.44 -4.24 17.63
C TYR A 129 -8.34 -3.34 17.07
N GLY A 130 -7.11 -3.43 17.60
CA GLY A 130 -6.00 -2.61 17.14
C GLY A 130 -4.66 -3.33 17.21
N GLY A 131 -3.81 -3.08 16.21
CA GLY A 131 -2.42 -3.55 16.19
C GLY A 131 -2.16 -4.72 15.24
N GLY A 132 -3.15 -5.15 14.48
CA GLY A 132 -2.97 -6.19 13.47
C GLY A 132 -2.06 -5.75 12.33
N SER A 133 -1.37 -6.69 11.72
CA SER A 133 -0.40 -6.49 10.65
C SER A 133 -0.45 -7.65 9.65
N VAL A 134 -0.82 -7.37 8.41
CA VAL A 134 -0.59 -8.25 7.26
C VAL A 134 0.36 -7.59 6.27
N GLY A 135 1.11 -8.38 5.50
CA GLY A 135 2.27 -7.93 4.76
C GLY A 135 3.59 -8.16 5.54
N THR A 136 4.62 -7.37 5.26
CA THR A 136 5.92 -7.41 5.94
C THR A 136 5.84 -6.70 7.30
N ILE A 137 5.78 -7.43 8.41
CA ILE A 137 5.59 -6.85 9.75
C ILE A 137 6.66 -5.79 10.08
N VAL A 138 7.88 -6.01 9.59
CA VAL A 138 9.04 -5.11 9.67
C VAL A 138 9.82 -5.19 8.35
N CYS A 139 10.57 -4.16 7.98
CA CYS A 139 11.36 -4.19 6.75
C CYS A 139 12.25 -5.44 6.67
N ASN A 140 12.25 -6.10 5.51
CA ASN A 140 12.99 -7.34 5.27
C ASN A 140 12.50 -8.55 6.09
N THR A 141 11.28 -8.52 6.65
CA THR A 141 10.69 -9.71 7.27
C THR A 141 9.81 -10.48 6.29
N PRO A 142 9.62 -11.80 6.53
CA PRO A 142 8.67 -12.60 5.77
C PRO A 142 7.28 -11.97 5.73
N LEU A 143 6.62 -12.15 4.60
CA LEU A 143 5.25 -11.73 4.36
C LEU A 143 4.31 -12.54 5.26
N VAL A 144 3.45 -11.84 6.00
CA VAL A 144 2.30 -12.43 6.67
C VAL A 144 1.10 -12.26 5.77
N ASP A 145 0.71 -13.36 5.14
CA ASP A 145 -0.39 -13.38 4.18
C ASP A 145 -1.76 -13.46 4.86
N TYR A 146 -1.78 -13.81 6.15
CA TYR A 146 -3.01 -14.01 6.93
C TYR A 146 -2.85 -13.59 8.39
N GLU A 147 -3.84 -12.87 8.90
CA GLU A 147 -4.02 -12.64 10.33
C GLU A 147 -5.51 -12.80 10.69
N GLY A 148 -5.79 -13.52 11.77
CA GLY A 148 -7.14 -13.65 12.31
C GLY A 148 -7.10 -13.63 13.82
N GLY A 149 -8.18 -13.14 14.44
CA GLY A 149 -8.26 -12.98 15.89
C GLY A 149 -9.53 -13.57 16.49
N ALA A 150 -9.44 -14.00 17.75
CA ALA A 150 -10.58 -14.15 18.65
C ALA A 150 -10.32 -13.27 19.88
N PRO A 151 -11.35 -12.68 20.52
CA PRO A 151 -12.79 -12.89 20.33
C PRO A 151 -13.44 -12.09 19.18
N TRP A 152 -12.71 -11.18 18.54
CA TRP A 152 -13.22 -10.39 17.41
C TRP A 152 -13.08 -11.18 16.13
N ALA A 153 -14.16 -11.80 15.65
CA ALA A 153 -14.18 -12.55 14.40
C ALA A 153 -13.87 -11.63 13.22
N TYR A 154 -12.59 -11.53 12.88
CA TYR A 154 -12.13 -10.97 11.62
C TYR A 154 -11.07 -11.90 11.01
N GLU A 155 -10.95 -11.83 9.70
CA GLU A 155 -9.88 -12.44 8.92
C GLU A 155 -9.30 -11.41 7.96
N ALA A 156 -7.99 -11.20 8.04
CA ALA A 156 -7.22 -10.30 7.21
C ALA A 156 -6.31 -11.10 6.28
N PHE A 157 -6.30 -10.75 4.99
CA PHE A 157 -5.51 -11.41 3.95
C PHE A 157 -4.69 -10.40 3.17
N TRP A 158 -3.44 -10.73 2.85
CA TRP A 158 -2.57 -9.95 1.99
C TRP A 158 -1.97 -10.83 0.90
N PHE A 159 -2.03 -10.36 -0.34
CA PHE A 159 -1.36 -11.04 -1.46
C PHE A 159 -1.04 -10.09 -2.61
N VAL A 160 -0.16 -10.54 -3.50
CA VAL A 160 0.19 -9.83 -4.75
C VAL A 160 -0.23 -10.67 -5.94
N SER A 161 -0.96 -10.08 -6.88
CA SER A 161 -1.40 -10.73 -8.11
C SER A 161 -1.41 -9.73 -9.25
N GLY A 162 -0.91 -10.12 -10.44
CA GLY A 162 -0.86 -9.25 -11.61
C GLY A 162 -0.04 -7.96 -11.42
N GLY A 163 0.90 -7.93 -10.46
CA GLY A 163 1.67 -6.73 -10.10
C GLY A 163 0.90 -5.73 -9.21
N GLU A 164 -0.30 -6.10 -8.75
CA GLU A 164 -1.09 -5.33 -7.80
C GLU A 164 -1.12 -6.01 -6.44
N THR A 165 -1.27 -5.19 -5.40
CA THR A 165 -1.38 -5.63 -4.01
C THR A 165 -2.83 -5.64 -3.59
N TYR A 166 -3.22 -6.65 -2.83
CA TYR A 166 -4.57 -6.83 -2.32
C TYR A 166 -4.52 -7.01 -0.83
N PHE A 167 -5.31 -6.21 -0.12
CA PHE A 167 -5.61 -6.36 1.29
C PHE A 167 -7.12 -6.54 1.45
N ILE A 168 -7.52 -7.65 2.06
CA ILE A 168 -8.93 -7.98 2.31
C ILE A 168 -9.09 -8.20 3.80
N ILE A 169 -10.14 -7.65 4.40
CA ILE A 169 -10.53 -7.98 5.76
C ILE A 169 -12.04 -8.24 5.83
N GLN A 170 -12.47 -9.29 6.52
CA GLN A 170 -13.87 -9.70 6.66
C GLN A 170 -14.20 -10.08 8.09
#